data_AF-A0A428TMC7-F1
#
_entry.id   AF-A0A428TMC7-F1
#
_cell.length_a   1.000
_cell.length_b   1.000
_cell.length_c   1.000
_cell.angle_alpha   90.00
_cell.angle_beta   90.00
_cell.angle_gamma   90.00
#
_symmetry.space_group_name_H-M   'P 1'
#
loop_
_entity.id
_entity.type
_entity.pdbx_description
1 polymer ?
#
loop_
_entity_poly.entity_id
_entity_poly.type
_entity_poly.pdbx_seq_one_letter_code
_entity_poly.pdbx_strand_id
1 'polypeptide(L)'
;MQFTTVDASPQLVPSKRDPLVPVHSTSVEEREAKRPRTAEVLLEEQLPQSLIDAVELTKETIKTEEEEQLPQGITETEEEKQKHWFVGSIDQGTTSTRFLIFNGHGEPVASHQIEFENHYPHSGWHEHKPMELLESVETCIAKATEKFCADGHTVSEIRSIGITNQRETTVLWDKNTGEPLYNAVVWPDTRTAALVRDLKARPGADKLQEKCGLPLSTYPSSVKLLWVLQKRRLRTKGL
;
A
#
# COMPACT_ATOMS: atom_id res chain seq x y z
N MET A 1 -51.17 -16.10 -45.71
CA MET A 1 -50.79 -14.77 -46.23
C MET A 1 -49.28 -14.70 -46.29
N GLN A 2 -48.72 -14.68 -47.50
CA GLN A 2 -47.29 -14.43 -47.78
C GLN A 2 -46.96 -12.94 -47.55
N PHE A 3 -45.70 -12.63 -47.22
CA PHE A 3 -44.84 -11.53 -47.72
C PHE A 3 -43.50 -11.61 -46.94
N THR A 4 -42.48 -12.30 -47.47
CA THR A 4 -41.30 -11.78 -48.20
C THR A 4 -40.31 -10.96 -47.38
N THR A 5 -39.11 -11.52 -47.26
CA THR A 5 -37.83 -10.94 -46.80
C THR A 5 -37.31 -9.86 -47.74
N VAL A 6 -36.71 -8.80 -47.20
CA VAL A 6 -35.67 -8.00 -47.89
C VAL A 6 -34.59 -7.58 -46.90
N ASP A 7 -33.38 -8.03 -47.21
CA ASP A 7 -32.08 -7.58 -46.70
C ASP A 7 -31.85 -6.10 -47.05
N ALA A 8 -31.35 -5.33 -46.09
CA ALA A 8 -30.77 -4.01 -46.36
C ALA A 8 -29.66 -3.71 -45.33
N SER A 9 -28.41 -3.91 -45.75
CA SER A 9 -27.20 -3.47 -45.04
C SER A 9 -27.16 -1.94 -44.93
N PRO A 10 -26.79 -1.35 -43.78
CA PRO A 10 -26.70 0.09 -43.63
C PRO A 10 -25.49 0.67 -44.39
N GLN A 11 -25.75 1.59 -45.31
CA GLN A 11 -24.72 2.39 -45.98
C GLN A 11 -24.22 3.52 -45.06
N LEU A 12 -22.90 3.60 -44.92
CA LEU A 12 -22.18 4.66 -44.20
C LEU A 12 -22.17 5.96 -45.04
N VAL A 13 -22.60 7.06 -44.43
CA VAL A 13 -22.51 8.41 -45.00
C VAL A 13 -21.08 8.94 -44.80
N PRO A 14 -20.38 9.44 -45.84
CA PRO A 14 -19.03 9.95 -45.70
C PRO A 14 -19.01 11.38 -45.13
N SER A 15 -18.36 11.55 -43.98
CA SER A 15 -18.02 12.85 -43.39
C SER A 15 -16.85 13.46 -44.17
N LYS A 16 -17.06 14.68 -44.71
CA LYS A 16 -16.00 15.52 -45.27
C LYS A 16 -15.03 15.91 -44.15
N ARG A 17 -13.76 15.53 -44.28
CA ARG A 17 -12.64 16.07 -43.49
C ARG A 17 -11.80 16.96 -44.39
N ASP A 18 -11.47 18.15 -43.89
CA ASP A 18 -10.54 19.09 -44.52
C ASP A 18 -9.11 18.50 -44.60
N PRO A 19 -8.32 18.86 -45.63
CA PRO A 19 -6.98 18.32 -45.82
C PRO A 19 -5.97 18.87 -44.81
N LEU A 20 -5.22 17.96 -44.18
CA LEU A 20 -4.13 18.23 -43.26
C LEU A 20 -2.90 18.79 -44.00
N VAL A 21 -2.36 19.90 -43.50
CA VAL A 21 -1.05 20.46 -43.88
C VAL A 21 0.06 19.64 -43.20
N PRO A 22 1.15 19.25 -43.91
CA PRO A 22 2.23 18.49 -43.31
C PRO A 22 3.17 19.42 -42.53
N VAL A 23 3.38 19.14 -41.25
CA VAL A 23 4.42 19.79 -40.43
C VAL A 23 5.40 18.73 -39.95
N HIS A 24 6.68 19.07 -40.10
CA HIS A 24 7.87 18.24 -40.00
C HIS A 24 7.97 17.32 -38.78
N SER A 25 8.53 16.14 -39.06
CA SER A 25 9.04 15.17 -38.10
C SER A 25 10.00 15.80 -37.09
N THR A 26 9.61 15.80 -35.83
CA THR A 26 10.54 15.88 -34.70
C THR A 26 10.27 14.68 -33.81
N SER A 27 11.32 13.88 -33.61
CA SER A 27 11.36 12.75 -32.67
C SER A 27 11.05 13.27 -31.27
N VAL A 28 9.92 12.88 -30.71
CA VAL A 28 9.60 13.14 -29.31
C VAL A 28 10.19 11.99 -28.50
N GLU A 29 11.36 12.24 -27.89
CA GLU A 29 11.81 11.44 -26.75
C GLU A 29 10.78 11.56 -25.63
N GLU A 30 10.24 10.43 -25.17
CA GLU A 30 9.48 10.34 -23.93
C GLU A 30 10.40 10.74 -22.76
N ARG A 31 10.26 11.99 -22.30
CA ARG A 31 10.79 12.39 -21.01
C ARG A 31 9.88 11.81 -19.93
N GLU A 32 10.30 10.72 -19.31
CA GLU A 32 9.83 10.31 -17.99
C GLU A 32 9.92 11.52 -17.05
N ALA A 33 8.78 12.09 -16.67
CA ALA A 33 8.71 13.10 -15.63
C ALA A 33 8.88 12.41 -14.27
N LYS A 34 10.12 12.03 -13.94
CA LYS A 34 10.51 11.66 -12.58
C LYS A 34 10.38 12.92 -11.73
N ARG A 35 9.38 12.99 -10.86
CA ARG A 35 9.35 14.04 -9.83
C ARG A 35 10.62 13.85 -8.97
N PRO A 36 11.54 14.81 -8.90
CA PRO A 36 12.70 14.69 -8.03
C PRO A 36 12.21 14.60 -6.60
N ARG A 37 12.83 13.72 -5.80
CA ARG A 37 12.58 13.65 -4.36
C ARG A 37 12.97 15.00 -3.79
N THR A 38 12.19 15.54 -2.86
CA THR A 38 12.42 16.87 -2.26
C THR A 38 13.84 17.05 -1.67
N ALA A 39 14.56 15.96 -1.40
CA ALA A 39 15.94 15.98 -0.93
C ALA A 39 17.01 16.22 -2.03
N GLU A 40 16.73 15.97 -3.31
CA GLU A 40 17.75 16.05 -4.39
C GLU A 40 17.89 17.44 -5.01
N VAL A 41 17.00 18.39 -4.70
CA VAL A 41 17.05 19.78 -5.23
C VAL A 41 17.91 20.71 -4.34
N LEU A 42 18.50 20.21 -3.25
CA LEU A 42 19.23 21.01 -2.27
C LEU A 42 20.76 20.87 -2.30
N LEU A 43 21.35 20.26 -3.34
CA LEU A 43 22.78 19.94 -3.36
C LEU A 43 23.63 20.74 -4.37
N GLU A 44 23.22 21.94 -4.77
CA GLU A 44 24.09 22.85 -5.55
C GLU A 44 24.20 24.29 -5.01
N GLU A 45 23.71 24.58 -3.81
CA GLU A 45 24.08 25.82 -3.11
C GLU A 45 25.11 25.50 -2.02
N GLN A 46 26.32 26.03 -2.16
CA GLN A 46 27.33 26.00 -1.10
C GLN A 46 26.75 26.66 0.14
N LEU A 47 26.49 25.86 1.18
CA LEU A 47 26.03 26.35 2.47
C LEU A 47 27.02 27.42 3.00
N PRO A 48 26.53 28.51 3.61
CA PRO A 48 27.39 29.51 4.23
C PRO A 48 28.35 28.88 5.25
N GLN A 49 29.61 29.34 5.28
CA GLN A 49 30.62 28.80 6.20
C GLN A 49 30.16 28.82 7.67
N SER A 50 29.40 29.84 8.07
CA SER A 50 28.82 29.93 9.42
C SER A 50 27.83 28.80 9.76
N LEU A 51 27.14 28.23 8.76
CA LEU A 51 26.28 27.07 8.93
C LEU A 51 27.10 25.78 9.00
N ILE A 52 28.21 25.69 8.25
CA ILE A 52 29.16 24.56 8.34
C ILE A 52 29.79 24.52 9.72
N ASP A 53 30.29 25.66 10.21
CA ASP A 53 30.92 25.79 11.52
C ASP A 53 29.92 25.49 12.65
N ALA A 54 28.66 25.92 12.52
CA ALA A 54 27.60 25.58 13.46
C ALA A 54 27.26 24.07 13.45
N VAL A 55 27.31 23.42 12.27
CA VAL A 55 27.13 21.97 12.14
C VAL A 55 28.31 21.20 12.72
N GLU A 56 29.54 21.71 12.61
CA GLU A 56 30.71 21.11 13.26
C GLU A 56 30.69 21.28 14.79
N LEU A 57 30.33 22.45 15.30
CA LEU A 57 30.17 22.68 16.75
C LEU A 57 29.08 21.80 17.38
N THR A 58 27.99 21.58 16.65
CA THR A 58 26.92 20.66 17.08
C THR A 58 27.38 19.21 17.01
N LYS A 59 28.13 18.80 15.97
CA LYS A 59 28.76 17.46 15.92
C LYS A 59 29.76 17.21 17.05
N GLU A 60 30.55 18.22 17.45
CA GLU A 60 31.44 18.08 18.61
C GLU A 60 30.69 18.01 19.94
N THR A 61 29.53 18.68 20.05
CA THR A 61 28.67 18.62 21.24
C THR A 61 27.90 17.28 21.33
N ILE A 62 27.58 16.66 20.18
CA ILE A 62 26.88 15.37 20.07
C ILE A 62 27.85 14.16 20.25
N LYS A 63 29.17 14.39 20.46
CA LYS A 63 30.10 13.33 20.91
C LYS A 63 29.94 12.95 22.39
N THR A 64 28.80 13.24 22.99
CA THR A 64 28.38 12.58 24.24
C THR A 64 27.65 11.31 23.82
N GLU A 65 28.18 10.17 24.24
CA GLU A 65 27.65 8.82 24.01
C GLU A 65 26.12 8.85 23.96
N GLU A 66 25.54 8.57 22.79
CA GLU A 66 24.10 8.34 22.66
C GLU A 66 23.78 7.05 23.42
N GLU A 67 23.67 7.14 24.75
CA GLU A 67 23.09 6.08 25.57
C GLU A 67 21.62 5.96 25.16
N GLU A 68 21.34 4.93 24.36
CA GLU A 68 20.01 4.52 23.95
C GLU A 68 19.14 4.33 25.22
N GLN A 69 18.26 5.29 25.50
CA GLN A 69 17.45 5.30 26.72
C GLN A 69 16.34 4.25 26.61
N LEU A 70 16.68 3.02 26.93
CA LEU A 70 15.69 1.97 27.17
C LEU A 70 14.82 2.34 28.39
N PRO A 71 13.53 1.96 28.41
CA PRO A 71 12.67 2.16 29.56
C PRO A 71 13.30 1.62 30.85
N GLN A 72 13.08 2.30 31.98
CA GLN A 72 13.64 1.88 33.27
C GLN A 72 13.36 0.40 33.57
N GLY A 73 14.44 -0.36 33.81
CA GLY A 73 14.38 -1.80 34.09
C GLY A 73 14.55 -2.70 32.86
N ILE A 74 14.68 -2.13 31.66
CA ILE A 74 15.09 -2.84 30.46
C ILE A 74 16.55 -2.50 30.20
N THR A 75 17.43 -3.50 30.31
CA THR A 75 18.85 -3.40 29.96
C THR A 75 19.15 -4.52 28.99
N GLU A 76 19.87 -4.23 27.91
CA GLU A 76 20.45 -5.29 27.08
C GLU A 76 21.39 -6.15 27.93
N THR A 77 21.23 -7.46 27.82
CA THR A 77 22.14 -8.43 28.40
C THR A 77 23.49 -8.39 27.68
N GLU A 78 24.56 -8.79 28.37
CA GLU A 78 25.89 -8.90 27.74
C GLU A 78 25.89 -9.88 26.54
N GLU A 79 24.99 -10.87 26.52
CA GLU A 79 24.79 -11.75 25.37
C GLU A 79 24.11 -11.02 24.19
N GLU A 80 23.18 -10.09 24.45
CA GLU A 80 22.54 -9.26 23.43
C GLU A 80 23.49 -8.26 22.80
N LYS A 81 24.41 -7.71 23.59
CA LYS A 81 25.51 -6.87 23.10
C LYS A 81 26.53 -7.66 22.28
N GLN A 82 26.69 -8.97 22.54
CA GLN A 82 27.67 -9.83 21.86
C GLN A 82 27.11 -10.54 20.61
N LYS A 83 25.81 -10.81 20.53
CA LYS A 83 25.17 -11.42 19.35
C LYS A 83 24.48 -10.34 18.52
N HIS A 84 24.89 -10.20 17.26
CA HIS A 84 24.08 -9.48 16.28
C HIS A 84 22.71 -10.15 16.18
N TRP A 85 21.66 -9.38 16.45
CA TRP A 85 20.28 -9.82 16.32
C TRP A 85 19.51 -8.86 15.45
N PHE A 86 18.53 -9.42 14.75
CA PHE A 86 17.76 -8.68 13.76
C PHE A 86 16.27 -8.87 13.94
N VAL A 87 15.51 -7.89 13.47
CA VAL A 87 14.05 -7.93 13.43
C VAL A 87 13.60 -7.71 11.99
N GLY A 88 12.81 -8.65 11.47
CA GLY A 88 12.13 -8.49 10.19
C GLY A 88 10.90 -7.60 10.34
N SER A 89 10.54 -6.86 9.31
CA SER A 89 9.33 -6.05 9.26
C SER A 89 8.67 -6.17 7.90
N ILE A 90 7.45 -6.71 7.89
CA ILE A 90 6.57 -6.73 6.73
C ILE A 90 5.78 -5.43 6.75
N ASP A 91 5.86 -4.64 5.69
CA ASP A 91 5.03 -3.46 5.47
C ASP A 91 4.16 -3.67 4.24
N GLN A 92 2.90 -4.07 4.49
CA GLN A 92 1.89 -4.29 3.45
C GLN A 92 1.14 -2.99 3.19
N GLY A 93 1.70 -2.15 2.31
CA GLY A 93 1.13 -0.85 1.93
C GLY A 93 -0.07 -0.98 0.99
N THR A 94 -0.54 0.17 0.48
CA THR A 94 -1.67 0.21 -0.46
C THR A 94 -1.24 -0.06 -1.90
N THR A 95 -0.05 0.37 -2.30
CA THR A 95 0.42 0.23 -3.69
C THR A 95 1.65 -0.67 -3.81
N SER A 96 2.27 -1.01 -2.68
CA SER A 96 3.46 -1.84 -2.63
C SER A 96 3.54 -2.61 -1.32
N THR A 97 4.31 -3.68 -1.35
CA THR A 97 4.71 -4.45 -0.19
C THR A 97 6.22 -4.30 -0.01
N ARG A 98 6.67 -4.22 1.24
CA ARG A 98 8.09 -4.21 1.61
C ARG A 98 8.37 -5.25 2.67
N PHE A 99 9.58 -5.80 2.63
CA PHE A 99 10.16 -6.50 3.77
C PHE A 99 11.52 -5.89 4.06
N LEU A 100 11.74 -5.51 5.31
CA LEU A 100 12.98 -4.93 5.81
C LEU A 100 13.52 -5.78 6.95
N ILE A 101 14.84 -5.86 7.07
CA ILE A 101 15.52 -6.49 8.19
C ILE A 101 16.32 -5.39 8.88
N PHE A 102 16.09 -5.19 10.18
CA PHE A 102 16.72 -4.16 10.99
C PHE A 102 17.70 -4.77 11.99
N ASN A 103 18.82 -4.09 12.25
CA ASN A 103 19.73 -4.43 13.35
C ASN A 103 19.19 -3.89 14.70
N GLY A 104 19.93 -4.14 15.78
CA GLY A 104 19.58 -3.69 17.14
C GLY A 104 19.44 -2.17 17.29
N HIS A 105 20.09 -1.38 16.43
CA HIS A 105 20.01 0.09 16.43
C HIS A 105 18.88 0.64 15.53
N GLY A 106 18.03 -0.24 14.98
CA GLY A 106 16.93 0.16 14.11
C GLY A 106 17.34 0.58 12.70
N GLU A 107 18.56 0.23 12.26
CA GLU A 107 19.04 0.51 10.91
C GLU A 107 18.67 -0.64 9.96
N PRO A 108 18.14 -0.35 8.75
CA PRO A 108 17.81 -1.39 7.80
C PRO A 108 19.08 -1.97 7.15
N VAL A 109 19.36 -3.25 7.40
CA VAL A 109 20.52 -3.96 6.83
C VAL A 109 20.21 -4.66 5.53
N ALA A 110 18.95 -5.05 5.30
CA ALA A 110 18.49 -5.61 4.04
C ALA A 110 17.04 -5.24 3.76
N SER A 111 16.67 -5.09 2.49
CA SER A 111 15.29 -4.83 2.11
C SER A 111 14.93 -5.27 0.69
N HIS A 112 13.65 -5.51 0.48
CA HIS A 112 13.04 -5.65 -0.84
C HIS A 112 11.65 -5.02 -0.86
N GLN A 113 11.26 -4.51 -2.03
CA GLN A 113 9.97 -3.87 -2.26
C GLN A 113 9.45 -4.26 -3.64
N ILE A 114 8.18 -4.57 -3.73
CA ILE A 114 7.49 -4.74 -5.00
C ILE A 114 6.17 -3.98 -5.00
N GLU A 115 5.78 -3.48 -6.17
CA GLU A 115 4.44 -2.94 -6.41
C GLU A 115 3.50 -4.08 -6.83
N PHE A 116 2.21 -3.92 -6.58
CA PHE A 116 1.16 -4.86 -6.98
C PHE A 116 -0.04 -4.14 -7.59
N GLU A 117 -0.88 -4.87 -8.31
CA GLU A 117 -1.98 -4.31 -9.07
C GLU A 117 -3.09 -3.76 -8.16
N ASN A 118 -3.57 -2.56 -8.51
CA ASN A 118 -4.73 -1.95 -7.89
C ASN A 118 -5.92 -2.06 -8.85
N HIS A 119 -7.00 -2.72 -8.44
CA HIS A 119 -8.16 -2.92 -9.31
C HIS A 119 -9.26 -1.89 -9.04
N TYR A 120 -9.80 -1.32 -10.11
CA TYR A 120 -10.87 -0.32 -10.07
C TYR A 120 -12.06 -0.75 -10.95
N PRO A 121 -12.90 -1.73 -10.52
CA PRO A 121 -13.97 -2.28 -11.36
C PRO A 121 -15.02 -1.25 -11.80
N HIS A 122 -15.26 -0.24 -10.95
CA HIS A 122 -16.19 0.85 -11.16
C HIS A 122 -15.66 2.15 -10.54
N SER A 123 -16.23 3.29 -10.92
CA SER A 123 -15.89 4.57 -10.29
C SER A 123 -16.10 4.50 -8.77
N GLY A 124 -15.08 4.93 -8.01
CA GLY A 124 -15.09 4.91 -6.55
C GLY A 124 -14.86 3.53 -5.91
N TRP A 125 -14.68 2.47 -6.71
CA TRP A 125 -14.37 1.12 -6.21
C TRP A 125 -12.87 0.87 -6.29
N HIS A 126 -12.30 0.32 -5.22
CA HIS A 126 -10.88 0.00 -5.10
C HIS A 126 -10.74 -1.38 -4.45
N GLU A 127 -10.16 -2.32 -5.18
CA GLU A 127 -9.99 -3.72 -4.78
C GLU A 127 -8.55 -4.21 -4.96
N HIS A 128 -8.13 -5.15 -4.12
CA HIS A 128 -6.93 -5.98 -4.34
C HIS A 128 -7.31 -7.45 -4.34
N LYS A 129 -6.60 -8.28 -5.10
CA LYS A 129 -6.67 -9.74 -4.94
C LYS A 129 -5.92 -10.13 -3.65
N PRO A 130 -6.55 -10.80 -2.67
CA PRO A 130 -5.87 -11.12 -1.42
C PRO A 130 -4.63 -12.01 -1.58
N MET A 131 -4.66 -12.93 -2.55
CA MET A 131 -3.51 -13.78 -2.84
C MET A 131 -2.33 -13.01 -3.42
N GLU A 132 -2.58 -11.97 -4.23
CA GLU A 132 -1.50 -11.11 -4.76
C GLU A 132 -0.81 -10.32 -3.63
N LEU A 133 -1.56 -9.91 -2.60
CA LEU A 133 -0.97 -9.30 -1.41
C LEU A 133 -0.06 -10.29 -0.67
N LEU A 134 -0.49 -11.54 -0.49
CA LEU A 134 0.32 -12.58 0.16
C LEU A 134 1.57 -12.93 -0.66
N GLU A 135 1.42 -13.18 -1.95
CA GLU A 135 2.53 -13.47 -2.88
C GLU A 135 3.56 -12.33 -2.90
N SER A 136 3.10 -11.08 -2.79
CA SER A 136 3.99 -9.93 -2.71
C SER A 136 4.83 -9.90 -1.43
N VAL A 137 4.23 -10.31 -0.30
CA VAL A 137 4.93 -10.44 0.99
C VAL A 137 5.97 -11.55 0.91
N GLU A 138 5.60 -12.73 0.41
CA GLU A 138 6.51 -13.87 0.26
C GLU A 138 7.71 -13.54 -0.63
N THR A 139 7.46 -12.84 -1.75
CA THR A 139 8.52 -12.38 -2.67
C THR A 139 9.46 -11.40 -1.98
N CYS A 140 8.93 -10.41 -1.26
CA CYS A 140 9.73 -9.45 -0.50
C CYS A 140 10.56 -10.11 0.59
N ILE A 141 10.00 -11.09 1.33
CA ILE A 141 10.72 -11.86 2.34
C ILE A 141 11.88 -12.60 1.68
N ALA A 142 11.60 -13.41 0.66
CA ALA A 142 12.61 -14.21 -0.01
C ALA A 142 13.77 -13.33 -0.51
N LYS A 143 13.45 -12.22 -1.19
CA LYS A 143 14.46 -11.33 -1.79
C LYS A 143 15.25 -10.51 -0.77
N ALA A 144 14.66 -10.10 0.35
CA ALA A 144 15.45 -9.43 1.39
C ALA A 144 16.33 -10.42 2.15
N THR A 145 15.83 -11.64 2.42
CA THR A 145 16.66 -12.68 3.06
C THR A 145 17.80 -13.17 2.17
N GLU A 146 17.60 -13.20 0.85
CA GLU A 146 18.67 -13.49 -0.12
C GLU A 146 19.82 -12.47 -0.01
N LYS A 147 19.48 -11.17 0.04
CA LYS A 147 20.47 -10.09 0.24
C LYS A 147 21.15 -10.19 1.61
N PHE A 148 20.35 -10.39 2.65
CA PHE A 148 20.84 -10.53 4.02
C PHE A 148 21.85 -11.68 4.18
N CYS A 149 21.57 -12.84 3.58
CA CYS A 149 22.49 -13.97 3.56
C CYS A 149 23.74 -13.71 2.70
N ALA A 150 23.60 -12.97 1.59
CA ALA A 150 24.74 -12.57 0.76
C ALA A 150 25.72 -11.65 1.52
N ASP A 151 25.23 -10.90 2.51
CA ASP A 151 26.03 -10.05 3.40
C ASP A 151 26.65 -10.82 4.58
N GLY A 152 26.54 -12.16 4.60
CA GLY A 152 27.20 -13.04 5.57
C GLY A 152 26.36 -13.39 6.80
N HIS A 153 25.11 -12.94 6.85
CA HIS A 153 24.18 -13.29 7.91
C HIS A 153 23.42 -14.59 7.65
N THR A 154 22.70 -15.08 8.65
CA THR A 154 21.84 -16.25 8.56
C THR A 154 20.42 -15.90 9.00
N VAL A 155 19.41 -16.49 8.35
CA VAL A 155 18.00 -16.24 8.70
C VAL A 155 17.69 -16.54 10.18
N SER A 156 18.44 -17.45 10.82
CA SER A 156 18.34 -17.72 12.26
C SER A 156 18.72 -16.56 13.18
N GLU A 157 19.40 -15.51 12.68
CA GLU A 157 19.71 -14.29 13.43
C GLU A 157 18.52 -13.31 13.46
N ILE A 158 17.51 -13.51 12.62
CA ILE A 158 16.24 -12.77 12.68
C ILE A 158 15.39 -13.35 13.81
N ARG A 159 15.33 -12.65 14.94
CA ARG A 159 14.66 -13.12 16.17
C ARG A 159 13.14 -13.05 16.10
N SER A 160 12.61 -12.07 15.36
CA SER A 160 11.17 -11.84 15.26
C SER A 160 10.81 -11.13 13.96
N ILE A 161 9.52 -11.15 13.63
CA ILE A 161 8.96 -10.41 12.50
C ILE A 161 7.81 -9.54 13.01
N GLY A 162 7.88 -8.24 12.76
CA GLY A 162 6.78 -7.31 12.88
C GLY A 162 5.95 -7.25 11.60
N ILE A 163 4.65 -6.96 11.74
CA ILE A 163 3.75 -6.75 10.60
C ILE A 163 3.08 -5.40 10.78
N THR A 164 3.21 -4.55 9.77
CA THR A 164 2.40 -3.35 9.57
C THR A 164 1.64 -3.47 8.25
N ASN A 165 0.45 -2.87 8.20
CA ASN A 165 -0.45 -3.03 7.08
C ASN A 165 -1.27 -1.76 6.84
N GLN A 166 -1.73 -1.60 5.60
CA GLN A 166 -2.81 -0.67 5.29
C GLN A 166 -4.04 -1.01 6.13
N ARG A 167 -4.43 -0.06 6.97
CA ARG A 167 -5.59 -0.22 7.87
C ARG A 167 -6.90 -0.20 7.07
N GLU A 168 -7.98 -0.61 7.73
CA GLU A 168 -9.37 -0.64 7.22
C GLU A 168 -9.67 -1.52 5.99
N THR A 169 -8.69 -1.79 5.12
CA THR A 169 -8.82 -2.75 4.01
C THR A 169 -9.37 -4.08 4.53
N THR A 170 -10.48 -4.53 3.93
CA THR A 170 -11.29 -5.63 4.48
C THR A 170 -11.19 -6.87 3.60
N VAL A 171 -10.72 -7.97 4.20
CA VAL A 171 -10.62 -9.30 3.58
C VAL A 171 -11.66 -10.23 4.23
N LEU A 172 -12.31 -11.08 3.43
CA LEU A 172 -13.24 -12.11 3.90
C LEU A 172 -12.84 -13.45 3.27
N TRP A 173 -12.67 -14.49 4.09
CA TRP A 173 -12.27 -15.82 3.64
C TRP A 173 -13.14 -16.93 4.26
N ASP A 174 -13.10 -18.13 3.69
CA ASP A 174 -13.73 -19.31 4.27
C ASP A 174 -12.87 -19.89 5.40
N LYS A 175 -13.45 -20.07 6.58
CA LYS A 175 -12.71 -20.54 7.75
C LYS A 175 -12.14 -21.96 7.62
N ASN A 176 -12.71 -22.80 6.75
CA ASN A 176 -12.32 -24.20 6.60
C ASN A 176 -11.27 -24.37 5.51
N THR A 177 -11.36 -23.60 4.42
CA THR A 177 -10.43 -23.71 3.29
C THR A 177 -9.32 -22.66 3.32
N GLY A 178 -9.52 -21.53 4.01
CA GLY A 178 -8.62 -20.37 3.95
C GLY A 178 -8.80 -19.51 2.70
N GLU A 179 -9.65 -19.92 1.76
CA GLU A 179 -9.78 -19.26 0.46
C GLU A 179 -10.52 -17.91 0.55
N PRO A 180 -10.04 -16.86 -0.16
CA PRO A 180 -10.75 -15.60 -0.26
C PRO A 180 -12.14 -15.76 -0.88
N LEU A 181 -13.16 -15.20 -0.21
CA LEU A 181 -14.55 -15.22 -0.67
C LEU A 181 -14.90 -14.01 -1.54
N TYR A 182 -14.06 -12.99 -1.56
CA TYR A 182 -14.19 -11.78 -2.36
C TYR A 182 -12.82 -11.10 -2.44
N ASN A 183 -12.60 -10.23 -3.42
CA ASN A 183 -11.42 -9.35 -3.42
C ASN A 183 -11.38 -8.51 -2.12
N ALA A 184 -10.19 -8.12 -1.67
CA ALA A 184 -10.08 -7.18 -0.57
C ALA A 184 -10.73 -5.84 -0.96
N VAL A 185 -11.59 -5.28 -0.11
CA VAL A 185 -12.15 -3.94 -0.33
C VAL A 185 -11.23 -2.92 0.35
N VAL A 186 -10.53 -2.13 -0.45
CA VAL A 186 -9.41 -1.29 0.01
C VAL A 186 -9.91 -0.03 0.71
N TRP A 187 -9.15 0.53 1.65
CA TRP A 187 -9.59 1.63 2.51
C TRP A 187 -10.20 2.86 1.80
N PRO A 188 -9.71 3.33 0.62
CA PRO A 188 -10.29 4.50 -0.07
C PRO A 188 -11.61 4.20 -0.76
N ASP A 189 -12.03 2.94 -0.83
CA ASP A 189 -13.24 2.52 -1.52
C ASP A 189 -14.49 3.24 -0.96
N THR A 190 -15.31 3.75 -1.87
CA THR A 190 -16.50 4.57 -1.58
C THR A 190 -17.82 3.88 -1.92
N ARG A 191 -17.81 2.61 -2.35
CA ARG A 191 -19.02 1.87 -2.77
C ARG A 191 -20.09 1.80 -1.69
N THR A 192 -19.69 1.94 -0.43
CA THR A 192 -20.56 1.88 0.75
C THR A 192 -21.29 3.19 1.03
N ALA A 193 -21.15 4.23 0.18
CA ALA A 193 -21.77 5.55 0.43
C ALA A 193 -23.29 5.49 0.65
N ALA A 194 -24.03 4.70 -0.14
CA ALA A 194 -25.47 4.51 0.05
C ALA A 194 -25.77 3.78 1.38
N LEU A 195 -25.04 2.69 1.66
CA LEU A 195 -25.17 1.95 2.92
C LEU A 195 -24.89 2.84 4.14
N VAL A 196 -23.86 3.69 4.07
CA VAL A 196 -23.52 4.65 5.13
C VAL A 196 -24.65 5.66 5.35
N ARG A 197 -25.28 6.16 4.27
CA ARG A 197 -26.44 7.06 4.36
C ARG A 197 -27.60 6.37 5.09
N ASP A 198 -27.89 5.13 4.72
CA ASP A 198 -28.96 4.35 5.35
C ASP A 198 -28.65 4.05 6.82
N LEU A 199 -27.39 3.76 7.16
CA LEU A 199 -26.97 3.53 8.54
C LEU A 199 -27.07 4.80 9.40
N LYS A 200 -26.71 5.97 8.84
CA LYS A 200 -26.83 7.26 9.54
C LYS A 200 -28.28 7.63 9.86
N ALA A 201 -29.24 7.17 9.04
CA ALA A 201 -30.67 7.41 9.27
C ALA A 201 -31.27 6.50 10.35
N ARG A 202 -30.52 5.52 10.88
CA ARG A 202 -31.04 4.59 11.90
C ARG A 202 -31.02 5.22 13.30
N PRO A 203 -32.01 4.91 14.15
CA PRO A 203 -31.98 5.29 15.56
C PRO A 203 -30.70 4.78 16.25
N GLY A 204 -30.00 5.67 16.96
CA GLY A 204 -28.78 5.35 17.70
C GLY A 204 -27.48 5.34 16.90
N ALA A 205 -27.50 5.77 15.63
CA ALA A 205 -26.30 5.87 14.80
C ALA A 205 -25.26 6.87 15.34
N ASP A 206 -25.71 7.92 16.01
CA ASP A 206 -24.94 8.94 16.73
C ASP A 206 -24.08 8.34 17.86
N LYS A 207 -24.56 7.29 18.53
CA LYS A 207 -23.87 6.62 19.64
C LYS A 207 -22.65 5.79 19.23
N LEU A 208 -22.44 5.57 17.93
CA LEU A 208 -21.31 4.75 17.46
C LEU A 208 -19.97 5.44 17.72
N GLN A 209 -19.90 6.76 17.50
CA GLN A 209 -18.66 7.51 17.68
C GLN A 209 -18.22 7.51 19.15
N GLU A 210 -19.16 7.58 20.09
CA GLU A 210 -18.87 7.46 21.52
C GLU A 210 -18.27 6.09 21.89
N LYS A 211 -18.63 5.04 21.17
CA LYS A 211 -18.20 3.66 21.46
C LYS A 211 -16.87 3.28 20.81
N CYS A 212 -16.65 3.70 19.57
CA CYS A 212 -15.47 3.28 18.79
C CYS A 212 -14.53 4.42 18.40
N GLY A 213 -14.84 5.67 18.78
CA GLY A 213 -14.05 6.85 18.42
C GLY A 213 -14.18 7.29 16.96
N LEU A 214 -14.96 6.56 16.13
CA LEU A 214 -15.07 6.80 14.69
C LEU A 214 -16.51 7.11 14.27
N PRO A 215 -16.75 8.15 13.46
CA PRO A 215 -18.06 8.39 12.88
C PRO A 215 -18.36 7.38 11.75
N LEU A 216 -19.64 7.23 11.39
CA LEU A 216 -20.02 6.50 10.18
C LEU A 216 -19.49 7.20 8.92
N SER A 217 -18.65 6.50 8.17
CA SER A 217 -18.13 6.90 6.86
C SER A 217 -17.88 5.67 6.00
N THR A 218 -17.42 5.85 4.75
CA THR A 218 -17.07 4.74 3.86
C THR A 218 -15.76 4.05 4.24
N TYR A 219 -14.96 4.66 5.12
CA TYR A 219 -13.61 4.24 5.46
C TYR A 219 -13.56 2.98 6.36
N PRO A 220 -14.29 2.89 7.51
CA PRO A 220 -14.22 1.74 8.39
C PRO A 220 -14.56 0.39 7.74
N SER A 221 -13.89 -0.66 8.21
CA SER A 221 -14.08 -2.04 7.74
C SER A 221 -15.50 -2.58 7.97
N SER A 222 -16.21 -2.09 9.00
CA SER A 222 -17.56 -2.54 9.35
C SER A 222 -18.57 -2.40 8.21
N VAL A 223 -18.55 -1.26 7.50
CA VAL A 223 -19.46 -1.01 6.38
C VAL A 223 -19.05 -1.78 5.11
N LYS A 224 -17.73 -1.98 4.91
CA LYS A 224 -17.20 -2.80 3.80
C LYS A 224 -17.59 -4.27 3.99
N LEU A 225 -17.43 -4.81 5.19
CA LEU A 225 -17.83 -6.17 5.55
C LEU A 225 -19.34 -6.37 5.38
N LEU A 226 -20.15 -5.45 5.91
CA LEU A 226 -21.61 -5.52 5.78
C LEU A 226 -22.04 -5.54 4.31
N TRP A 227 -21.42 -4.70 3.46
CA TRP A 227 -21.68 -4.67 2.02
C TRP A 227 -21.33 -6.00 1.35
N VAL A 228 -20.16 -6.58 1.63
CA VAL A 228 -19.73 -7.87 1.06
C VAL A 228 -20.73 -8.99 1.46
N LEU A 229 -21.14 -9.02 2.73
CA LEU A 229 -22.10 -10.01 3.24
C LEU A 229 -23.48 -9.84 2.58
N GLN A 230 -23.96 -8.62 2.39
CA GLN A 230 -25.23 -8.35 1.69
C GLN A 230 -25.17 -8.77 0.22
N LYS A 231 -24.10 -8.39 -0.50
CA LYS A 231 -23.87 -8.79 -1.90
C LYS A 231 -23.85 -10.31 -2.06
N ARG A 232 -23.18 -11.03 -1.15
CA ARG A 232 -23.12 -12.50 -1.19
C ARG A 232 -24.47 -13.16 -0.89
N ARG A 233 -25.23 -12.66 0.10
CA ARG A 233 -26.59 -13.16 0.40
C ARG A 233 -27.56 -13.02 -0.79
N LEU A 234 -27.43 -11.97 -1.58
CA LEU A 234 -28.23 -11.80 -2.79
C LEU A 234 -27.87 -12.85 -3.86
N ARG A 235 -26.60 -13.23 -3.98
CA ARG A 235 -26.18 -14.30 -4.91
C ARG A 235 -26.68 -15.68 -4.50
N THR A 236 -26.76 -15.99 -3.20
CA THR A 236 -27.22 -17.31 -2.72
C THR A 236 -28.73 -17.49 -2.72
N LYS A 237 -29.52 -16.39 -2.72
CA LYS A 237 -30.99 -16.45 -2.81
C LYS A 237 -31.53 -16.42 -4.25
N GLY A 238 -30.66 -16.22 -5.24
CA GLY A 238 -31.02 -16.19 -6.67
C GLY A 238 -30.75 -17.50 -7.40
N LEU A 239 -30.60 -18.61 -6.66
CA LEU A 239 -30.48 -19.99 -7.15
C LEU A 239 -31.68 -20.80 -6.64
#